data_AF-A0A929QTC5-F1
#
_entry.id   AF-A0A929QTC5-F1
#
_cell.length_a   1.000
_cell.length_b   1.000
_cell.length_c   1.000
_cell.angle_alpha   90.00
_cell.angle_beta   90.00
_cell.angle_gamma   90.00
#
_symmetry.space_group_name_H-M   'P 1'
#
loop_
_entity.id
_entity.type
_entity.pdbx_description
1 polymer ?
#
loop_
_entity_poly.entity_id
_entity_poly.type
_entity_poly.pdbx_seq_one_letter_code
_entity_poly.pdbx_strand_id
1 'polypeptide(L)'
;IMGLLAGYEVKEVLQLGVKMSAVMVLMPRMVSLLMEGLTPISEAANNFVQRRFPGREVNIGMDSALSVGHPAVLSSSLLLVPITILLAVILPGNQTLPFGDLATIPFVVCLMAAVFRGNIVRTVVGGTIYMASILYVTSWAAPLVTKAAQSANFDLGGNTSVTAMAEGGLWPTWLFIFAGNHMPWVILTLVLLASLAGLYYVNKVRKS
;
A
#
# COMPACT_ATOMS: atom_id res chain seq x y z
N ILE A 1 2.90 12.83 21.59
CA ILE A 1 3.91 13.68 20.92
C ILE A 1 3.29 14.42 19.74
N MET A 2 2.76 13.75 18.72
CA MET A 2 2.18 14.45 17.55
C MET A 2 0.92 15.29 17.86
N GLY A 3 -0.01 14.83 18.70
CA GLY A 3 -1.17 15.65 19.10
C GLY A 3 -0.78 16.92 19.89
N LEU A 4 0.34 16.88 20.62
CA LEU A 4 0.90 18.05 21.30
C LEU A 4 1.53 19.04 20.29
N LEU A 5 2.17 18.52 19.23
CA LEU A 5 2.73 19.33 18.14
C LEU A 5 1.65 19.95 17.25
N ALA A 6 0.48 19.32 17.14
CA ALA A 6 -0.68 19.84 16.43
C ALA A 6 -1.48 20.91 17.22
N GLY A 7 -1.08 21.22 18.46
CA GLY A 7 -1.72 22.24 19.29
C GLY A 7 -3.03 21.81 19.95
N TYR A 8 -3.35 20.51 19.98
CA TYR A 8 -4.56 20.01 20.63
C TYR A 8 -4.47 20.08 22.16
N GLU A 9 -5.62 20.24 22.82
CA GLU A 9 -5.69 20.19 24.27
C GLU A 9 -5.27 18.80 24.78
N VAL A 10 -4.69 18.74 25.99
CA VAL A 10 -4.18 17.48 26.59
C VAL A 10 -5.24 16.36 26.59
N LYS A 11 -6.51 16.72 26.80
CA LYS A 11 -7.65 15.79 26.75
C LYS A 11 -7.87 15.20 25.34
N GLU A 12 -7.80 16.04 24.31
CA GLU A 12 -7.97 15.63 22.91
C GLU A 12 -6.79 14.79 22.44
N VAL A 13 -5.57 15.13 22.86
CA VAL A 13 -4.37 14.32 22.58
C VAL A 13 -4.51 12.91 23.16
N LEU A 14 -5.00 12.80 24.40
CA LEU A 14 -5.24 11.50 25.05
C LEU A 14 -6.35 10.72 24.35
N GLN A 15 -7.46 11.36 24.00
CA GLN A 15 -8.55 10.70 23.25
C GLN A 15 -8.12 10.25 21.86
N LEU A 16 -7.35 11.07 21.14
CA LEU A 16 -6.77 10.72 19.86
C LEU A 16 -5.85 9.50 20.00
N GLY A 17 -4.98 9.49 21.02
CA GLY A 17 -4.10 8.35 21.31
C GLY A 17 -4.86 7.04 21.55
N VAL A 18 -5.98 7.09 22.28
CA VAL A 18 -6.83 5.91 22.54
C VAL A 18 -7.52 5.45 21.26
N LYS A 19 -8.15 6.36 20.50
CA LYS A 19 -8.80 6.03 19.21
C LYS A 19 -7.80 5.43 18.23
N MET A 20 -6.61 6.01 18.15
CA MET A 20 -5.57 5.52 17.26
C MET A 20 -5.05 4.14 17.66
N SER A 21 -4.80 3.92 18.95
CA SER A 21 -4.40 2.61 19.46
C SER A 21 -5.44 1.54 19.13
N ALA A 22 -6.74 1.86 19.28
CA ALA A 22 -7.82 0.95 18.92
C ALA A 22 -7.80 0.61 17.43
N VAL A 23 -7.69 1.61 16.55
CA VAL A 23 -7.65 1.40 15.09
C VAL A 23 -6.43 0.57 14.67
N MET A 24 -5.26 0.85 15.22
CA MET A 24 -4.01 0.13 14.90
C MET A 24 -4.02 -1.33 15.37
N VAL A 25 -4.89 -1.70 16.32
CA VAL A 25 -5.10 -3.10 16.72
C VAL A 25 -6.22 -3.74 15.90
N LEU A 26 -7.32 -3.03 15.69
CA LEU A 26 -8.53 -3.57 15.07
C LEU A 26 -8.38 -3.78 13.56
N MET A 27 -7.82 -2.80 12.82
CA MET A 27 -7.71 -2.91 11.36
C MET A 27 -6.84 -4.08 10.90
N PRO A 28 -5.61 -4.29 11.42
CA PRO A 28 -4.81 -5.45 11.04
C PRO A 28 -5.47 -6.79 11.40
N ARG A 29 -6.19 -6.85 12.52
CA ARG A 29 -6.93 -8.05 12.94
C ARG A 29 -8.08 -8.39 12.00
N MET A 30 -8.87 -7.39 11.60
CA MET A 30 -9.96 -7.59 10.63
C MET A 30 -9.42 -8.10 9.29
N VAL A 31 -8.31 -7.54 8.83
CA VAL A 31 -7.68 -7.94 7.58
C VAL A 31 -7.08 -9.36 7.68
N SER A 32 -6.42 -9.71 8.80
CA SER A 32 -5.91 -11.07 9.02
C SER A 32 -7.03 -12.12 9.01
N LEU A 33 -8.17 -11.84 9.64
CA LEU A 33 -9.33 -12.74 9.64
C LEU A 33 -9.90 -12.94 8.23
N LEU A 34 -9.97 -11.86 7.44
CA LEU A 34 -10.36 -11.94 6.04
C LEU A 34 -9.36 -12.79 5.24
N MET A 35 -8.07 -12.68 5.53
CA MET A 35 -7.05 -13.50 4.89
C MET A 35 -7.11 -14.97 5.25
N GLU A 36 -7.33 -15.30 6.52
CA GLU A 36 -7.55 -16.66 6.97
C GLU A 36 -8.77 -17.29 6.26
N GLY A 37 -9.82 -16.51 6.02
CA GLY A 37 -11.00 -16.94 5.26
C GLY A 37 -10.77 -17.10 3.75
N LEU A 38 -9.93 -16.26 3.14
CA LEU A 38 -9.64 -16.30 1.70
C LEU A 38 -8.55 -17.33 1.32
N THR A 39 -7.67 -17.69 2.26
CA THR A 39 -6.60 -18.68 2.05
C THR A 39 -7.12 -20.03 1.52
N PRO A 40 -8.11 -20.69 2.16
CA PRO A 40 -8.60 -21.98 1.67
C PRO A 40 -9.29 -21.89 0.31
N ILE A 41 -9.95 -20.76 0.00
CA ILE A 41 -10.56 -20.52 -1.31
C ILE A 41 -9.47 -20.44 -2.40
N SER A 42 -8.38 -19.74 -2.08
CA SER A 42 -7.25 -19.56 -3.00
C SER A 42 -6.51 -20.88 -3.26
N GLU A 43 -6.30 -21.69 -2.22
CA GLU A 43 -5.72 -23.03 -2.36
C GLU A 43 -6.61 -23.98 -3.17
N ALA A 44 -7.93 -23.93 -2.96
CA ALA A 44 -8.88 -24.71 -3.76
C ALA A 44 -8.86 -24.31 -5.23
N ALA A 45 -8.79 -23.00 -5.54
CA ALA A 45 -8.64 -22.50 -6.90
C ALA A 45 -7.32 -22.95 -7.53
N ASN A 46 -6.21 -22.88 -6.80
CA ASN A 46 -4.91 -23.39 -7.26
C ASN A 46 -4.97 -24.89 -7.59
N ASN A 47 -5.54 -25.70 -6.70
CA ASN A 47 -5.71 -27.14 -6.92
C ASN A 47 -6.63 -27.45 -8.12
N PHE A 48 -7.69 -26.67 -8.32
CA PHE A 48 -8.57 -26.81 -9.48
C PHE A 48 -7.83 -26.55 -10.80
N VAL A 49 -7.05 -25.47 -10.87
CA VAL A 49 -6.25 -25.12 -12.05
C VAL A 49 -5.17 -26.17 -12.33
N GLN A 50 -4.45 -26.64 -11.30
CA GLN A 50 -3.45 -27.69 -11.44
C GLN A 50 -4.04 -29.01 -11.95
N ARG A 51 -5.23 -29.40 -11.46
CA ARG A 51 -5.96 -30.59 -11.97
C ARG A 51 -6.40 -30.44 -13.42
N ARG A 52 -6.73 -29.21 -13.87
CA ARG A 52 -7.22 -28.95 -15.23
C ARG A 52 -6.09 -28.86 -16.26
N PHE A 53 -4.89 -28.44 -15.85
CA PHE A 53 -3.72 -28.27 -16.71
C PHE A 53 -2.50 -29.09 -16.23
N PRO A 54 -2.58 -30.43 -16.22
CA PRO A 54 -1.45 -31.27 -15.85
C PRO A 54 -0.30 -31.15 -16.87
N GLY A 55 0.94 -31.02 -16.38
CA GLY A 55 2.16 -31.03 -17.22
C GLY A 55 2.63 -29.68 -17.77
N ARG A 56 2.02 -28.56 -17.36
CA ARG A 56 2.54 -27.20 -17.60
C ARG A 56 2.85 -26.52 -16.27
N GLU A 57 3.98 -25.83 -16.17
CA GLU A 57 4.23 -24.89 -15.07
C GLU A 57 3.28 -23.70 -15.23
N VAL A 58 2.14 -23.75 -14.53
CA VAL A 58 1.18 -22.65 -14.50
C VAL A 58 1.55 -21.74 -13.34
N ASN A 59 2.17 -20.60 -13.65
CA ASN A 59 2.41 -19.54 -12.68
C ASN A 59 1.08 -18.83 -12.39
N ILE A 60 0.43 -19.23 -11.30
CA ILE A 60 -0.81 -18.60 -10.85
C ILE A 60 -0.43 -17.37 -10.05
N GLY A 61 -0.82 -16.19 -10.55
CA GLY A 61 -0.72 -14.95 -9.79
C GLY A 61 -1.60 -15.07 -8.55
N MET A 62 -0.97 -15.10 -7.38
CA MET A 62 -1.65 -15.09 -6.08
C MET A 62 -1.83 -13.64 -5.62
N ASP A 63 -2.97 -13.34 -4.99
CA ASP A 63 -3.19 -12.02 -4.40
C ASP A 63 -2.10 -11.73 -3.35
N SER A 64 -1.65 -10.47 -3.34
CA SER A 64 -0.72 -9.89 -2.37
C SER A 64 -1.09 -10.27 -0.93
N ALA A 65 -2.38 -10.35 -0.68
CA ALA A 65 -2.98 -10.64 0.59
C ALA A 65 -2.52 -12.01 1.15
N LEU A 66 -2.35 -13.05 0.31
CA LEU A 66 -1.83 -14.36 0.73
C LEU A 66 -0.34 -14.31 1.10
N SER A 67 0.41 -13.40 0.49
CA SER A 67 1.84 -13.23 0.76
C SER A 67 2.11 -12.47 2.07
N VAL A 68 1.11 -11.73 2.59
CA VAL A 68 1.22 -10.99 3.85
C VAL A 68 1.50 -11.92 5.04
N GLY A 69 1.02 -13.17 5.00
CA GLY A 69 1.28 -14.15 6.06
C GLY A 69 2.74 -14.62 6.15
N HIS A 70 3.59 -14.29 5.17
CA HIS A 70 4.99 -14.73 5.18
C HIS A 70 5.78 -14.03 6.31
N PRO A 71 6.56 -14.76 7.14
CA PRO A 71 7.25 -14.18 8.30
C PRO A 71 8.16 -13.00 7.97
N ALA A 72 8.81 -12.99 6.79
CA ALA A 72 9.65 -11.88 6.38
C ALA A 72 8.85 -10.59 6.11
N VAL A 73 7.63 -10.72 5.55
CA VAL A 73 6.73 -9.59 5.31
C VAL A 73 6.29 -9.01 6.65
N LEU A 74 5.74 -9.85 7.54
CA LEU A 74 5.29 -9.44 8.87
C LEU A 74 6.40 -8.77 9.70
N SER A 75 7.60 -9.38 9.71
CA SER A 75 8.75 -8.85 10.46
C SER A 75 9.21 -7.51 9.90
N SER A 76 9.30 -7.38 8.57
CA SER A 76 9.69 -6.13 7.93
C SER A 76 8.65 -5.02 8.12
N SER A 77 7.35 -5.33 8.04
CA SER A 77 6.29 -4.36 8.28
C SER A 77 6.27 -3.87 9.72
N LEU A 78 6.51 -4.75 10.70
CA LEU A 78 6.56 -4.37 12.11
C LEU A 78 7.69 -3.36 12.37
N LEU A 79 8.85 -3.53 11.74
CA LEU A 79 9.97 -2.59 11.81
C LEU A 79 9.69 -1.29 11.06
N LEU A 80 8.97 -1.35 9.93
CA LEU A 80 8.66 -0.18 9.11
C LEU A 80 7.58 0.73 9.73
N VAL A 81 6.68 0.22 10.56
CA VAL A 81 5.68 1.04 11.27
C VAL A 81 6.32 2.21 12.03
N PRO A 82 7.24 2.01 12.99
CA PRO A 82 7.85 3.12 13.72
C PRO A 82 8.71 4.01 12.82
N ILE A 83 9.37 3.44 11.82
CA ILE A 83 10.18 4.20 10.85
C ILE A 83 9.30 5.14 10.03
N THR A 84 8.13 4.67 9.58
CA THR A 84 7.19 5.47 8.78
C THR A 84 6.60 6.61 9.58
N ILE A 85 6.28 6.38 10.86
CA ILE A 85 5.85 7.42 11.79
C ILE A 85 6.93 8.50 11.94
N LEU A 86 8.19 8.08 12.13
CA LEU A 86 9.31 8.99 12.29
C LEU A 86 9.59 9.77 10.99
N LEU A 87 9.54 9.11 9.83
CA LEU A 87 9.64 9.75 8.52
C LEU A 87 8.55 10.80 8.31
N ALA A 88 7.29 10.49 8.64
CA ALA A 88 6.18 11.42 8.48
C ALA A 88 6.37 12.74 9.27
N VAL A 89 7.11 12.69 10.38
CA VAL A 89 7.41 13.88 11.20
C VAL A 89 8.65 14.64 10.68
N ILE A 90 9.67 13.93 10.20
CA ILE A 90 10.95 14.55 9.80
C ILE A 90 10.91 15.08 8.36
N LEU A 91 10.12 14.46 7.46
CA LEU A 91 10.09 14.81 6.05
C LEU A 91 9.54 16.23 5.81
N PRO A 92 10.34 17.17 5.26
CA PRO A 92 9.88 18.53 5.00
C PRO A 92 8.83 18.53 3.89
N GLY A 93 7.72 19.23 4.11
CA GLY A 93 6.62 19.34 3.15
C GLY A 93 5.62 18.17 3.16
N ASN A 94 5.82 17.18 4.04
CA ASN A 94 4.82 16.13 4.26
C ASN A 94 3.63 16.68 5.08
N GLN A 95 2.42 16.54 4.53
CA GLN A 95 1.17 16.90 5.21
C GLN A 95 0.37 15.66 5.64
N THR A 96 0.86 14.47 5.28
CA THR A 96 0.17 13.20 5.51
C THR A 96 0.56 12.62 6.87
N LEU A 97 -0.43 12.35 7.70
CA LEU A 97 -0.25 11.59 8.93
C LEU A 97 -0.68 10.13 8.68
N PRO A 98 0.24 9.15 8.63
CA PRO A 98 -0.04 7.81 8.12
C PRO A 98 -0.85 6.93 9.08
N PHE A 99 -1.45 7.51 10.11
CA PHE A 99 -2.08 6.84 11.26
C PHE A 99 -3.12 5.77 10.90
N GLY A 100 -4.04 6.07 9.98
CA GLY A 100 -5.04 5.11 9.52
C GLY A 100 -4.44 4.00 8.67
N ASP A 101 -3.34 4.30 7.96
CA ASP A 101 -2.83 3.43 6.92
C ASP A 101 -1.60 2.63 7.36
N LEU A 102 -1.18 2.70 8.63
CA LEU A 102 -0.10 1.85 9.16
C LEU A 102 -0.43 0.35 9.07
N ALA A 103 -1.73 0.01 9.11
CA ALA A 103 -2.22 -1.36 8.98
C ALA A 103 -2.01 -1.95 7.57
N THR A 104 -1.80 -1.12 6.55
CA THR A 104 -1.67 -1.57 5.16
C THR A 104 -0.21 -1.72 4.72
N ILE A 105 0.76 -1.29 5.54
CA ILE A 105 2.21 -1.45 5.27
C ILE A 105 2.57 -2.89 4.85
N PRO A 106 2.05 -3.97 5.48
CA PRO A 106 2.36 -5.34 5.06
C PRO A 106 2.04 -5.61 3.58
N PHE A 107 0.96 -5.02 3.05
CA PHE A 107 0.57 -5.13 1.64
C PHE A 107 1.51 -4.34 0.74
N VAL A 108 1.96 -3.18 1.19
CA VAL A 108 2.88 -2.35 0.40
C VAL A 108 4.26 -3.01 0.27
N VAL A 109 4.70 -3.72 1.31
CA VAL A 109 6.04 -4.33 1.35
C VAL A 109 6.07 -5.79 0.89
N CYS A 110 4.91 -6.42 0.64
CA CYS A 110 4.84 -7.83 0.24
C CYS A 110 5.62 -8.09 -1.07
N LEU A 111 5.49 -7.17 -2.05
CA LEU A 111 6.20 -7.26 -3.32
C LEU A 111 7.71 -7.09 -3.13
N MET A 112 8.13 -6.14 -2.29
CA MET A 112 9.54 -5.92 -1.99
C MET A 112 10.16 -7.13 -1.30
N ALA A 113 9.47 -7.71 -0.31
CA ALA A 113 9.92 -8.92 0.37
C ALA A 113 10.08 -10.10 -0.59
N ALA A 114 9.14 -10.27 -1.54
CA ALA A 114 9.22 -11.30 -2.57
C ALA A 114 10.43 -11.08 -3.50
N VAL A 115 10.65 -9.84 -3.98
CA VAL A 115 11.78 -9.49 -4.84
C VAL A 115 13.12 -9.67 -4.12
N PHE A 116 13.19 -9.33 -2.83
CA PHE A 116 14.38 -9.51 -2.00
C PHE A 116 14.52 -10.91 -1.41
N ARG A 117 13.70 -11.87 -1.87
CA ARG A 117 13.76 -13.30 -1.49
C ARG A 117 13.68 -13.50 0.03
N GLY A 118 12.85 -12.72 0.72
CA GLY A 118 12.66 -12.80 2.17
C GLY A 118 13.74 -12.15 3.02
N ASN A 119 14.69 -11.40 2.44
CA ASN A 119 15.68 -10.66 3.23
C ASN A 119 15.03 -9.46 3.94
N ILE A 120 14.85 -9.58 5.26
CA ILE A 120 14.19 -8.55 6.09
C ILE A 120 14.94 -7.22 6.04
N VAL A 121 16.26 -7.21 6.19
CA VAL A 121 17.05 -5.96 6.22
C VAL A 121 16.92 -5.20 4.91
N ARG A 122 17.07 -5.91 3.79
CA ARG A 122 16.95 -5.29 2.45
C ARG A 122 15.53 -4.78 2.21
N THR A 123 14.53 -5.49 2.72
CA THR A 123 13.11 -5.09 2.65
C THR A 123 12.83 -3.86 3.51
N VAL A 124 13.40 -3.76 4.71
CA VAL A 124 13.23 -2.57 5.57
C VAL A 124 13.92 -1.36 4.95
N VAL A 125 15.15 -1.49 4.45
CA VAL A 125 15.86 -0.37 3.81
C VAL A 125 15.13 0.10 2.54
N GLY A 126 14.78 -0.83 1.65
CA GLY A 126 14.01 -0.51 0.45
C GLY A 126 12.63 0.06 0.77
N GLY A 127 11.94 -0.54 1.74
CA GLY A 127 10.64 -0.09 2.22
C GLY A 127 10.70 1.30 2.83
N THR A 128 11.77 1.66 3.55
CA THR A 128 11.96 3.00 4.13
C THR A 128 12.05 4.07 3.03
N ILE A 129 12.86 3.82 2.00
CA ILE A 129 12.98 4.71 0.84
C ILE A 129 11.63 4.82 0.12
N TYR A 130 10.94 3.68 -0.02
CA TYR A 130 9.65 3.66 -0.67
C TYR A 130 8.58 4.40 0.14
N MET A 131 8.56 4.28 1.47
CA MET A 131 7.65 5.03 2.35
C MET A 131 7.88 6.55 2.23
N ALA A 132 9.13 7.00 2.14
CA ALA A 132 9.41 8.41 1.91
C ALA A 132 8.79 8.90 0.59
N SER A 133 8.91 8.11 -0.49
CA SER A 133 8.28 8.44 -1.78
C SER A 133 6.75 8.46 -1.69
N ILE A 134 6.15 7.50 -0.99
CA ILE A 134 4.70 7.40 -0.78
C ILE A 134 4.20 8.64 -0.04
N LEU A 135 4.85 9.04 1.05
CA LEU A 135 4.43 10.21 1.83
C LEU A 135 4.43 11.51 1.00
N TYR A 136 5.41 11.68 0.11
CA TYR A 136 5.44 12.81 -0.81
C TYR A 136 4.30 12.76 -1.84
N VAL A 137 4.11 11.60 -2.46
CA VAL A 137 3.04 11.40 -3.45
C VAL A 137 1.67 11.60 -2.80
N THR A 138 1.45 11.06 -1.61
CA THR A 138 0.19 11.23 -0.88
C THR A 138 -0.06 12.69 -0.53
N SER A 139 0.97 13.41 -0.08
CA SER A 139 0.84 14.84 0.22
C SER A 139 0.50 15.65 -1.04
N TRP A 140 1.05 15.27 -2.20
CA TRP A 140 0.70 15.87 -3.48
C TRP A 140 -0.72 15.50 -3.95
N ALA A 141 -1.16 14.27 -3.72
CA ALA A 141 -2.48 13.77 -4.11
C ALA A 141 -3.61 14.17 -3.14
N ALA A 142 -3.28 14.66 -1.95
CA ALA A 142 -4.23 15.06 -0.91
C ALA A 142 -5.38 15.96 -1.39
N PRO A 143 -5.16 16.99 -2.24
CA PRO A 143 -6.24 17.85 -2.73
C PRO A 143 -7.23 17.09 -3.63
N LEU A 144 -6.75 16.11 -4.39
CA LEU A 144 -7.59 15.30 -5.28
C LEU A 144 -8.45 14.33 -4.48
N VAL A 145 -7.85 13.67 -3.48
CA VAL A 145 -8.57 12.79 -2.55
C VAL A 145 -9.62 13.57 -1.77
N THR A 146 -9.29 14.77 -1.29
CA THR A 146 -10.23 15.65 -0.57
C THR A 146 -11.41 16.07 -1.45
N LYS A 147 -11.16 16.45 -2.72
CA LYS A 147 -12.24 16.75 -3.68
C LYS A 147 -13.12 15.53 -3.96
N ALA A 148 -12.53 14.35 -4.10
CA ALA A 148 -13.27 13.11 -4.31
C ALA A 148 -14.17 12.80 -3.09
N ALA A 149 -13.65 12.94 -1.87
CA ALA A 149 -14.41 12.76 -0.63
C ALA A 149 -15.60 13.75 -0.53
N GLN A 150 -15.38 15.03 -0.86
CA GLN A 150 -16.44 16.04 -0.91
C GLN A 150 -17.52 15.69 -1.95
N SER A 151 -17.12 15.23 -3.14
CA SER A 151 -18.07 14.80 -4.18
C SER A 151 -18.89 13.57 -3.79
N ALA A 152 -18.35 12.73 -2.91
CA ALA A 152 -19.03 11.55 -2.37
C ALA A 152 -19.91 11.86 -1.14
N ASN A 153 -20.06 13.14 -0.75
CA ASN A 153 -20.72 13.56 0.49
C ASN A 153 -20.13 12.91 1.74
N PHE A 154 -18.81 12.67 1.77
CA PHE A 154 -18.12 12.15 2.93
C PHE A 154 -18.00 13.23 4.02
N ASP A 155 -18.32 12.88 5.27
CA ASP A 155 -18.16 13.79 6.40
C ASP A 155 -16.68 13.94 6.76
N LEU A 156 -16.12 15.12 6.48
CA LEU A 156 -14.73 15.45 6.78
C LEU A 156 -14.50 15.75 8.27
N GLY A 157 -15.55 15.82 9.09
CA GLY A 157 -15.45 16.03 10.54
C GLY A 157 -14.78 17.34 10.92
N GLY A 158 -14.90 18.38 10.08
CA GLY A 158 -14.25 19.68 10.27
C GLY A 158 -12.79 19.77 9.78
N ASN A 159 -12.24 18.69 9.20
CA ASN A 159 -10.89 18.71 8.65
C ASN A 159 -10.85 19.32 7.24
N THR A 160 -9.82 20.10 6.95
CA THR A 160 -9.63 20.80 5.67
C THR A 160 -9.03 19.92 4.58
N SER A 161 -8.43 18.78 4.92
CA SER A 161 -7.83 17.83 3.98
C SER A 161 -7.91 16.39 4.48
N VAL A 162 -8.04 15.45 3.54
CA VAL A 162 -7.98 14.00 3.79
C VAL A 162 -6.93 13.39 2.87
N THR A 163 -6.12 12.51 3.45
CA THR A 163 -5.01 11.82 2.78
C THR A 163 -5.24 10.31 2.84
N ALA A 164 -4.93 9.62 1.74
CA ALA A 164 -4.90 8.16 1.68
C ALA A 164 -3.48 7.72 1.29
N MET A 165 -2.69 7.27 2.26
CA MET A 165 -1.30 6.85 2.05
C MET A 165 -1.24 5.60 1.19
N ALA A 166 -2.02 4.57 1.55
CA ALA A 166 -1.94 3.25 0.95
C ALA A 166 -2.44 3.23 -0.50
N GLU A 167 -3.53 3.94 -0.78
CA GLU A 167 -4.15 3.97 -2.11
C GLU A 167 -3.57 5.12 -2.94
N GLY A 168 -3.40 6.31 -2.34
CA GLY A 168 -3.03 7.54 -3.03
C GLY A 168 -1.52 7.75 -3.20
N GLY A 169 -0.68 7.10 -2.39
CA GLY A 169 0.77 7.30 -2.40
C GLY A 169 1.57 6.34 -3.26
N LEU A 170 0.95 5.26 -3.77
CA LEU A 170 1.67 4.27 -4.57
C LEU A 170 2.11 4.86 -5.92
N TRP A 171 3.27 4.40 -6.41
CA TRP A 171 3.80 4.86 -7.70
C TRP A 171 2.85 4.65 -8.90
N PRO A 172 2.02 3.59 -8.99
CA PRO A 172 1.06 3.45 -10.08
C PRO A 172 -0.03 4.52 -9.97
N THR A 173 -0.52 4.78 -8.75
CA THR A 173 -1.55 5.80 -8.51
C THR A 173 -1.05 7.18 -8.92
N TRP A 174 0.19 7.52 -8.56
CA TRP A 174 0.83 8.75 -9.03
C TRP A 174 0.86 8.82 -10.56
N LEU A 175 1.29 7.74 -11.21
CA LEU A 175 1.38 7.67 -12.68
C LEU A 175 0.02 7.85 -13.34
N PHE A 176 -1.04 7.22 -12.80
CA PHE A 176 -2.39 7.34 -13.34
C PHE A 176 -3.00 8.73 -13.11
N ILE A 177 -2.78 9.33 -11.94
CA ILE A 177 -3.23 10.71 -11.67
C ILE A 177 -2.48 11.70 -12.57
N PHE A 178 -1.17 11.52 -12.73
CA PHE A 178 -0.36 12.34 -13.62
C PHE A 178 -0.83 12.22 -15.07
N ALA A 179 -1.09 10.98 -15.51
CA ALA A 179 -1.64 10.70 -16.84
C ALA A 179 -2.99 11.40 -17.05
N GLY A 180 -3.89 11.31 -16.07
CA GLY A 180 -5.21 11.94 -16.10
C GLY A 180 -5.18 13.45 -16.27
N ASN A 181 -4.21 14.13 -15.64
CA ASN A 181 -4.13 15.59 -15.64
C ASN A 181 -3.43 16.20 -16.87
N HIS A 182 -2.53 15.46 -17.54
CA HIS A 182 -1.80 15.98 -18.71
C HIS A 182 -2.36 15.43 -20.04
N MET A 183 -2.34 14.11 -20.23
CA MET A 183 -2.76 13.45 -21.47
C MET A 183 -3.20 11.99 -21.21
N PRO A 184 -4.45 11.76 -20.77
CA PRO A 184 -4.89 10.45 -20.30
C PRO A 184 -4.75 9.37 -21.38
N TRP A 185 -5.24 9.64 -22.59
CA TRP A 185 -5.27 8.66 -23.67
C TRP A 185 -3.88 8.29 -24.19
N VAL A 186 -2.94 9.24 -24.27
CA VAL A 186 -1.59 8.98 -24.78
C VAL A 186 -0.76 8.19 -23.79
N ILE A 187 -0.78 8.58 -22.50
CA ILE A 187 0.03 7.94 -21.47
C ILE A 187 -0.50 6.54 -21.15
N LEU A 188 -1.83 6.35 -21.08
CA LEU A 188 -2.43 5.03 -20.90
C LEU A 188 -2.11 4.09 -22.07
N THR A 189 -2.16 4.60 -23.31
CA THR A 189 -1.82 3.79 -24.49
C THR A 189 -0.33 3.43 -24.51
N LEU A 190 0.56 4.35 -24.12
CA LEU A 190 2.00 4.06 -23.98
C LEU A 190 2.29 3.01 -22.91
N VAL A 191 1.67 3.09 -21.74
CA VAL A 191 1.80 2.10 -20.67
C VAL A 191 1.28 0.74 -21.12
N LEU A 192 0.14 0.71 -21.82
CA LEU A 192 -0.42 -0.51 -22.39
C LEU A 192 0.53 -1.12 -23.42
N LEU A 193 1.06 -0.33 -24.35
CA LEU A 193 2.00 -0.80 -25.36
C LEU A 193 3.33 -1.27 -24.76
N ALA A 194 3.86 -0.56 -23.76
CA ALA A 194 5.08 -0.95 -23.06
C ALA A 194 4.89 -2.25 -22.26
N SER A 195 3.75 -2.43 -21.60
CA SER A 195 3.43 -3.67 -20.88
C SER A 195 3.21 -4.84 -21.84
N LEU A 196 2.53 -4.63 -22.97
CA LEU A 196 2.40 -5.62 -24.05
C LEU A 196 3.74 -5.99 -24.68
N ALA A 197 4.60 -5.00 -24.95
CA ALA A 197 5.94 -5.23 -25.47
C ALA A 197 6.82 -5.99 -24.47
N GLY A 198 6.72 -5.66 -23.18
CA GLY A 198 7.40 -6.37 -22.09
C GLY A 198 6.91 -7.81 -21.96
N LEU A 199 5.59 -8.04 -21.99
CA LEU A 199 5.00 -9.38 -22.00
C LEU A 199 5.42 -10.18 -23.23
N TYR A 200 5.43 -9.56 -24.41
CA TYR A 200 5.90 -10.18 -25.65
C TYR A 200 7.38 -10.57 -25.56
N TYR A 201 8.22 -9.67 -25.04
CA TYR A 201 9.64 -9.92 -24.85
C TYR A 201 9.90 -11.05 -23.84
N VAL A 202 9.24 -11.03 -22.69
CA VAL A 202 9.38 -12.09 -21.67
C VAL A 202 8.89 -13.43 -22.20
N ASN A 203 7.76 -13.47 -22.91
CA ASN A 203 7.17 -14.71 -23.40
C ASN A 203 7.90 -15.30 -24.63
N LYS A 204 8.49 -14.46 -25.48
CA LYS A 204 9.11 -14.90 -26.74
C LYS A 204 10.65 -14.95 -26.71
N VAL A 205 11.31 -14.06 -25.96
CA VAL A 205 12.78 -13.94 -25.94
C VAL A 205 13.39 -14.60 -24.70
N ARG A 206 12.67 -14.62 -23.57
CA ARG A 206 13.14 -15.22 -22.31
C ARG A 206 12.59 -16.63 -22.06
N LYS A 207 12.40 -17.41 -23.12
CA LYS A 207 12.37 -18.89 -23.00
C LYS A 207 13.80 -19.40 -22.92
N SER A 208 14.38 -19.38 -21.73
CA SER A 208 15.49 -20.25 -21.34
C SER A 208 15.47 -20.44 -19.83
#